data_AF-A0AAD4Q837-F1
#
_entry.id   AF-A0AAD4Q837-F1
#
_cell.length_a   1.000
_cell.length_b   1.000
_cell.length_c   1.000
_cell.angle_alpha   90.00
_cell.angle_beta   90.00
_cell.angle_gamma   90.00
#
_symmetry.space_group_name_H-M   'P 1'
#
loop_
_entity.id
_entity.type
_entity.pdbx_description
1 polymer ?
#
loop_
_entity_poly.entity_id
_entity_poly.type
_entity_poly.pdbx_seq_one_letter_code
_entity_poly.pdbx_strand_id
1 'polypeptide(L)' 'MWVVHPDVVRGKQERSVVHLESILHAAHLIPVFGTHMVPPDFHFTFSLDAFDAYYVNKYIDHHANEIAF' A
#
# COMPACT_ATOMS: atom_id res chain seq x y z
N MET A 1 6.94 -1.08 -12.70
CA MET A 1 6.57 -0.31 -11.49
C MET A 1 5.20 0.27 -11.73
N TRP A 2 4.30 0.07 -10.78
CA TRP A 2 2.89 0.43 -10.91
C TRP A 2 2.51 1.38 -9.78
N VAL A 3 1.57 2.27 -10.05
CA VAL A 3 0.92 3.09 -9.02
C VAL A 3 -0.48 2.54 -8.84
N VAL A 4 -0.80 2.14 -7.62
CA VAL A 4 -2.12 1.62 -7.25
C VAL A 4 -2.81 2.60 -6.31
N HIS A 5 -4.13 2.68 -6.41
CA HIS A 5 -4.97 3.50 -5.54
C HIS A 5 -5.86 2.57 -4.72
N PRO A 6 -6.18 2.90 -3.46
CA PRO A 6 -7.19 2.19 -2.71
C PRO A 6 -8.54 2.22 -3.41
N ASP A 7 -9.30 1.14 -3.30
CA ASP A 7 -10.68 1.13 -3.81
C ASP A 7 -11.58 1.98 -2.89
N VAL A 8 -12.49 2.76 -3.48
CA VAL A 8 -13.34 3.72 -2.78
C VAL A 8 -14.79 3.52 -3.20
N VAL A 9 -15.59 3.04 -2.26
CA VAL A 9 -17.03 2.81 -2.45
C VAL A 9 -17.80 3.81 -1.59
N ARG A 10 -18.65 4.63 -2.24
CA ARG A 10 -19.46 5.68 -1.59
C ARG A 10 -18.63 6.65 -0.73
N GLY A 11 -17.44 7.02 -1.22
CA GLY A 11 -16.54 7.96 -0.55
C GLY A 11 -15.80 7.39 0.67
N LYS A 12 -15.80 6.06 0.85
CA LYS A 12 -15.03 5.38 1.90
C LYS A 12 -14.10 4.35 1.27
N GLN A 13 -12.87 4.29 1.77
CA GLN A 13 -11.92 3.25 1.39
C GLN A 13 -12.50 1.89 1.75
N GLU A 14 -12.59 1.01 0.76
CA GLU A 14 -13.10 -0.34 0.94
C GLU A 14 -12.07 -1.21 1.65
N ARG A 15 -12.55 -2.04 2.59
CA ARG A 15 -11.72 -3.02 3.30
C ARG A 15 -12.46 -4.35 3.31
N SER A 16 -11.74 -5.41 3.00
CA SER A 16 -12.26 -6.78 3.03
C SER A 16 -11.46 -7.64 3.99
N VAL A 17 -12.09 -8.70 4.50
CA VAL A 17 -11.41 -9.74 5.28
C VAL A 17 -11.13 -10.89 4.33
N VAL A 18 -9.85 -11.24 4.19
CA VAL A 18 -9.39 -12.36 3.35
C VAL A 18 -8.79 -13.46 4.21
N HIS A 19 -8.83 -14.69 3.72
CA HIS A 19 -8.20 -15.82 4.40
C HIS A 19 -6.68 -15.68 4.33
N LEU A 20 -5.95 -15.95 5.41
CA LEU A 20 -4.50 -15.79 5.41
C LEU A 20 -3.80 -16.71 4.40
N GLU A 21 -4.35 -17.91 4.15
CA GLU A 21 -3.81 -18.83 3.14
C GLU A 21 -4.01 -18.36 1.70
N SER A 22 -4.86 -17.35 1.45
CA SER A 22 -4.96 -16.75 0.11
C SER A 22 -3.86 -15.70 -0.14
N ILE A 23 -3.07 -15.35 0.87
CA ILE A 23 -1.96 -14.41 0.74
C ILE A 23 -0.71 -15.20 0.33
N LEU A 24 -0.26 -15.00 -0.91
CA LEU A 24 0.98 -15.60 -1.39
C LEU A 24 2.21 -15.01 -0.67
N HIS A 25 2.29 -13.68 -0.61
CA HIS A 25 3.38 -12.96 0.07
C HIS A 25 2.97 -11.53 0.40
N ALA A 26 3.60 -10.95 1.42
CA ALA A 26 3.44 -9.53 1.75
C ALA A 26 4.42 -8.69 0.93
N ALA A 27 3.95 -7.64 0.26
CA ALA A 27 4.80 -6.70 -0.44
C ALA A 27 4.85 -5.37 0.31
N HIS A 28 6.02 -4.73 0.36
CA HIS A 28 6.10 -3.37 0.89
C HIS A 28 5.40 -2.40 -0.06
N LEU A 29 4.47 -1.60 0.47
CA LEU A 29 3.82 -0.50 -0.24
C LEU A 29 4.47 0.82 0.16
N ILE A 30 5.17 1.47 -0.79
CA ILE A 30 5.72 2.82 -0.57
C ILE A 30 4.65 3.84 -0.97
N PRO A 31 4.28 4.79 -0.10
CA PRO A 31 3.33 5.84 -0.46
C PRO A 31 3.84 6.72 -1.61
N VAL A 32 2.93 7.15 -2.47
CA VAL A 32 3.19 8.28 -3.38
C VAL A 32 3.03 9.56 -2.57
N PHE A 33 4.15 10.16 -2.18
CA PHE A 33 4.12 11.38 -1.38
C PHE A 33 3.59 12.58 -2.17
N GLY A 34 2.71 13.34 -1.52
CA GLY A 34 2.23 14.63 -2.02
C GLY A 34 3.14 15.78 -1.59
N THR A 35 2.60 16.99 -1.61
CA THR A 35 3.31 18.22 -1.22
C THR A 35 3.27 18.51 0.28
N HIS A 36 2.52 17.72 1.05
CA HIS A 36 2.34 17.92 2.48
C HIS A 36 3.40 17.17 3.28
N MET A 37 3.81 17.77 4.39
CA MET A 37 4.71 17.13 5.35
C MET A 37 3.93 16.14 6.20
N VAL A 38 4.52 14.97 6.46
CA VAL A 38 3.99 14.01 7.43
C VAL A 38 4.20 14.60 8.84
N PRO A 39 3.16 14.63 9.71
CA PRO A 39 3.32 15.11 11.08
C PRO A 39 4.41 14.35 11.83
N PRO A 40 5.19 15.02 12.71
CA PRO A 40 6.28 14.37 13.44
C PRO A 40 5.79 13.28 14.42
N ASP A 41 4.54 13.37 14.86
CA ASP A 41 3.83 12.44 15.72
C ASP A 41 2.91 11.48 14.96
N PHE A 42 3.04 11.41 13.62
CA PHE A 42 2.24 10.51 12.80
C PHE A 42 2.48 9.05 13.19
N HIS A 43 1.42 8.36 13.59
CA HIS A 43 1.50 6.97 13.95
C HIS A 43 1.52 6.10 12.70
N PHE A 44 2.54 5.25 12.56
CA PHE A 44 2.77 4.43 11.35
C PHE A 44 1.60 3.51 10.99
N THR A 45 0.72 3.17 11.93
CA THR A 45 -0.47 2.34 11.65
C THR A 45 -1.48 3.01 10.73
N PHE A 46 -1.45 4.33 10.60
CA PHE A 46 -2.33 5.06 9.69
C PHE A 46 -1.78 5.13 8.25
N SER A 47 -0.62 4.54 7.98
CA SER A 47 0.05 4.65 6.68
C SER A 47 -0.75 4.07 5.51
N LEU A 48 -1.68 3.14 5.73
CA LEU A 48 -2.55 2.59 4.67
C LEU A 48 -3.82 3.43 4.41
N ASP A 49 -4.10 4.37 5.32
CA ASP A 49 -5.30 5.22 5.30
C ASP A 49 -4.97 6.67 4.94
N ALA A 50 -3.72 7.09 5.15
CA ALA A 50 -3.31 8.49 5.05
C ALA A 50 -2.84 8.91 3.64
N PHE A 51 -2.64 7.98 2.71
CA PHE A 51 -2.12 8.28 1.38
C PHE A 51 -3.06 7.76 0.29
N ASP A 52 -3.16 8.52 -0.80
CA ASP A 52 -4.10 8.23 -1.89
C ASP A 52 -3.60 7.15 -2.85
N ALA A 53 -2.29 6.89 -2.87
CA ALA A 53 -1.68 5.96 -3.81
C ALA A 53 -0.37 5.36 -3.28
N TYR A 54 -0.02 4.19 -3.82
CA TYR A 54 1.18 3.44 -3.43
C TYR A 54 1.91 2.91 -4.66
N TYR A 55 3.24 2.87 -4.58
CA TYR A 55 4.07 2.18 -5.55
C TYR A 55 4.10 0.67 -5.26
N VAL A 56 3.79 -0.12 -6.27
CA VAL A 56 4.01 -1.56 -6.30
C VAL A 56 5.15 -1.83 -7.29
N ASN A 57 6.23 -2.41 -6.78
CA ASN A 57 7.45 -2.60 -7.55
C ASN A 57 8.09 -3.94 -7.20
N LYS A 58 8.51 -4.69 -8.22
CA LYS A 58 9.27 -5.92 -8.03
C LYS A 58 10.62 -5.71 -7.33
N TYR A 59 11.18 -4.50 -7.42
CA TYR A 59 12.46 -4.19 -6.78
C TYR A 59 12.32 -3.74 -5.31
N ILE A 60 11.10 -3.70 -4.75
CA ILE A 60 10.85 -3.10 -3.44
C ILE A 60 11.29 -3.99 -2.28
N ASP A 61 11.25 -5.30 -2.49
CA ASP A 61 11.74 -6.32 -1.58
C ASP A 61 12.19 -7.56 -2.39
N HIS A 62 12.98 -8.43 -1.75
CA HIS A 62 13.57 -9.60 -2.41
C HIS A 62 12.51 -10.53 -3.00
N HIS A 63 11.42 -10.78 -2.27
CA HIS A 63 10.39 -11.74 -2.68
C HIS A 63 9.51 -11.19 -3.80
N ALA A 64 9.23 -9.89 -3.79
CA ALA A 64 8.55 -9.20 -4.89
C ALA A 64 9.33 -9.33 -6.20
N ASN A 65 10.66 -9.40 -6.16
CA ASN A 65 11.48 -9.54 -7.36
C ASN A 65 11.34 -10.91 -8.02
N GLU A 66 11.00 -11.94 -7.24
CA GLU A 66 10.79 -13.30 -7.75
C GLU A 66 9.36 -13.51 -8.29
N ILE A 67 8.39 -12.76 -7.77
CA ILE A 67 6.95 -13.01 -8.00
C ILE A 67 6.30 -11.97 -8.93
N ALA A 68 6.77 -10.71 -8.93
CA ALA A 68 6.19 -9.62 -9.69
C ALA A 68 6.93 -9.35 -11.02
N PHE A 69 6.17 -8.95 -12.05
CA PHE A 69 6.66 -8.75 -13.42
C PHE A 69 7.13 -7.30 -13.69
#